data_AF-A0A4Q0MLG3-F1
#
_entry.id   AF-A0A4Q0MLG3-F1
#
_cell.length_a   1.000
_cell.length_b   1.000
_cell.length_c   1.000
_cell.angle_alpha   90.00
_cell.angle_beta   90.00
_cell.angle_gamma   90.00
#
_symmetry.space_group_name_H-M   'P 1'
#
loop_
_entity.id
_entity.type
_entity.pdbx_description
1 polymer ?
#
loop_
_entity_poly.entity_id
_entity_poly.type
_entity_poly.pdbx_seq_one_letter_code
_entity_poly.pdbx_strand_id
1 'polypeptide(L)' 'MKPPPFEFNNIRDWLDAKAAGYFVVEPWGTGWAIIIHRAGRPMETRLVETPAEANRVRQSLSDEGLCGYVAEGA' A
#
# COMPACT_ATOMS: atom_id res chain seq x y z
N MET A 1 27.97 -17.24 0.86
CA MET A 1 27.55 -16.21 1.82
C MET A 1 26.06 -16.42 2.07
N LYS A 2 25.67 -16.91 3.25
CA LYS A 2 24.25 -17.07 3.60
C LYS A 2 23.73 -15.68 3.96
N PRO A 3 22.59 -15.20 3.42
CA PRO A 3 22.04 -13.91 3.84
C PRO A 3 21.83 -13.94 5.37
N PRO A 4 22.04 -12.80 6.05
CA PRO A 4 21.82 -12.73 7.49
C PRO A 4 20.37 -13.12 7.81
N PRO A 5 20.08 -13.68 9.00
CA PRO A 5 18.70 -13.84 9.44
C PRO A 5 18.05 -12.46 9.43
N PHE A 6 16.99 -12.29 8.62
CA PHE A 6 16.24 -11.04 8.57
C PHE A 6 15.59 -10.83 9.94
N GLU A 7 16.18 -9.98 10.77
CA GLU A 7 15.45 -9.40 11.90
C GLU A 7 14.47 -8.36 11.34
N PHE A 8 13.24 -8.79 11.09
CA PHE A 8 12.16 -7.92 10.63
C PHE A 8 11.65 -7.06 11.78
N ASN A 9 12.39 -6.02 12.15
CA ASN A 9 12.05 -5.14 13.27
C ASN A 9 11.03 -4.04 12.90
N ASN A 10 10.62 -3.95 11.62
CA ASN A 10 9.68 -2.95 11.13
C ASN A 10 8.69 -3.55 10.11
N ILE A 11 7.40 -3.21 10.25
CA ILE A 11 6.34 -3.59 9.29
C ILE A 11 6.65 -3.14 7.86
N ARG A 12 7.41 -2.05 7.71
CA ARG A 12 7.83 -1.55 6.40
C ARG A 12 8.72 -2.54 5.64
N ASP A 13 9.61 -3.23 6.34
CA ASP A 13 10.49 -4.22 5.71
C ASP A 13 9.69 -5.40 5.15
N TRP A 14 8.60 -5.78 5.82
CA TRP A 14 7.66 -6.79 5.33
C TRP A 14 6.89 -6.34 4.08
N LEU A 15 6.52 -5.07 4.04
CA LEU A 15 5.78 -4.48 2.92
C LEU A 15 6.67 -4.29 1.69
N ASP A 16 7.91 -3.85 1.88
CA ASP A 16 8.89 -3.68 0.80
C ASP A 16 9.34 -5.02 0.21
N ALA A 17 9.26 -6.12 0.97
CA ALA A 17 9.49 -7.48 0.48
C ALA A 17 8.37 -8.02 -0.43
N LYS A 18 7.21 -7.33 -0.55
CA LYS A 18 6.11 -7.78 -1.41
C LYS A 18 6.44 -7.55 -2.87
N ALA A 19 6.49 -8.63 -3.65
CA ALA A 19 6.89 -8.59 -5.06
C ALA A 19 6.08 -7.61 -5.92
N ALA A 20 4.76 -7.50 -5.72
CA ALA A 20 3.90 -6.56 -6.43
C ALA A 20 3.85 -5.16 -5.77
N GLY A 21 4.24 -5.06 -4.50
CA GLY A 21 4.11 -3.87 -3.67
C GLY A 21 2.84 -3.84 -2.81
N TYR A 22 2.50 -2.66 -2.29
CA TYR A 22 1.40 -2.44 -1.36
C TYR A 22 0.73 -1.08 -1.59
N PHE A 23 -0.46 -0.89 -1.03
CA PHE A 23 -1.11 0.42 -1.01
C PHE A 23 -1.65 0.77 0.37
N VAL A 24 -1.75 2.07 0.65
CA VAL A 24 -2.34 2.62 1.87
C VAL A 24 -3.52 3.50 1.47
N VAL A 25 -4.57 3.51 2.28
CA VAL A 25 -5.73 4.38 2.08
C VAL A 25 -5.91 5.24 3.31
N GLU A 26 -5.87 6.56 3.12
CA GLU A 26 -5.95 7.54 4.20
C GLU A 26 -7.03 8.59 3.87
N PRO A 27 -7.76 9.12 4.86
CA PRO A 27 -8.63 10.27 4.65
C PRO A 27 -7.83 11.48 4.13
N TRP A 28 -8.36 12.20 3.16
CA TRP A 28 -7.76 13.42 2.60
C TRP A 28 -8.83 14.44 2.26
N GLY A 29 -8.93 15.52 3.05
CA GLY A 29 -10.02 16.49 2.93
C GLY A 29 -11.38 15.83 3.14
N THR A 30 -12.28 15.97 2.15
CA THR A 30 -13.59 15.31 2.13
C THR A 30 -13.57 13.91 1.47
N GLY A 31 -12.43 13.48 0.95
CA GLY A 31 -12.26 12.22 0.22
C GLY A 31 -11.15 11.34 0.81
N TRP A 32 -10.48 10.59 -0.05
CA TRP A 32 -9.40 9.66 0.31
C TRP A 32 -8.19 9.83 -0.59
N ALA A 33 -7.01 9.67 -0.01
CA ALA A 33 -5.76 9.46 -0.72
C ALA A 33 -5.40 7.98 -0.70
N ILE A 34 -5.09 7.44 -1.87
CA ILE A 34 -4.61 6.07 -2.06
C ILE A 34 -3.16 6.15 -2.49
N ILE A 35 -2.26 5.81 -1.58
CA ILE A 35 -0.81 5.87 -1.76
C ILE A 35 -0.34 4.48 -2.19
N ILE A 36 0.29 4.39 -3.34
CA ILE A 36 0.63 3.14 -4.01
C ILE A 36 2.16 3.01 -4.06
N HIS A 37 2.67 1.93 -3.49
CA HIS A 37 4.07 1.55 -3.51
C HIS A 37 4.24 0.31 -4.40
N ARG A 38 5.04 0.40 -5.46
CA ARG A 38 5.38 -0.73 -6.33
C ARG A 38 6.88 -0.92 -6.33
N ALA A 39 7.33 -2.17 -6.30
CA ALA A 39 8.75 -2.49 -6.32
C ALA A 39 9.44 -1.87 -7.56
N GLY A 40 10.49 -1.08 -7.32
CA GLY A 40 11.26 -0.43 -8.38
C GLY A 40 10.55 0.69 -9.14
N ARG A 41 9.39 1.18 -8.67
CA ARG A 41 8.69 2.32 -9.28
C ARG A 41 8.52 3.47 -8.29
N PRO A 42 8.43 4.72 -8.79
CA PRO A 42 8.06 5.85 -7.94
C PRO A 42 6.71 5.64 -7.25
N MET A 43 6.58 6.22 -6.07
CA MET A 43 5.32 6.27 -5.33
C MET A 43 4.27 7.04 -6.13
N GLU A 44 3.05 6.51 -6.19
CA GLU A 44 1.91 7.13 -6.87
C GLU A 44 0.82 7.43 -5.85
N THR A 45 0.19 8.60 -5.94
CA THR A 45 -0.96 8.95 -5.10
C THR A 45 -2.17 9.20 -5.96
N ARG A 46 -3.28 8.53 -5.67
CA ARG A 46 -4.59 8.76 -6.30
C ARG A 46 -5.54 9.37 -5.28
N LEU A 47 -6.09 10.53 -5.61
CA LEU A 47 -7.14 11.17 -4.83
C LEU A 47 -8.50 10.73 -5.37
N VAL A 48 -9.41 10.38 -4.48
CA VAL A 48 -10.79 9.98 -4.81
C VAL A 48 -11.75 10.69 -3.88
N GLU A 49 -12.93 11.04 -4.37
CA GLU A 49 -13.87 11.88 -3.63
C GLU A 49 -14.91 11.06 -2.88
N THR A 50 -15.15 9.81 -3.30
CA THR A 50 -16.22 8.97 -2.75
C THR A 50 -15.70 7.62 -2.22
N PRO A 51 -16.38 7.03 -1.21
CA PRO A 51 -16.00 5.70 -0.71
C PRO A 51 -16.11 4.63 -1.80
N ALA A 52 -17.08 4.78 -2.71
CA ALA A 52 -17.30 3.85 -3.81
C ALA A 52 -16.15 3.86 -4.83
N GLU A 53 -15.56 5.03 -5.10
CA GLU A 53 -14.34 5.13 -5.91
C GLU A 53 -13.15 4.53 -5.18
N ALA A 54 -12.99 4.83 -3.89
CA ALA A 54 -11.92 4.24 -3.08
C ALA A 54 -11.95 2.71 -3.13
N ASN A 55 -13.13 2.10 -2.96
CA ASN A 55 -13.29 0.66 -3.06
C ASN A 55 -12.99 0.11 -4.46
N ARG A 56 -13.41 0.79 -5.54
CA ARG A 56 -13.10 0.37 -6.91
C ARG A 56 -11.59 0.38 -7.16
N VAL A 57 -10.88 1.41 -6.70
CA VAL A 57 -9.42 1.49 -6.82
C VAL A 57 -8.75 0.41 -5.98
N ARG A 58 -9.19 0.18 -4.74
CA ARG A 58 -8.68 -0.92 -3.89
C ARG A 58 -8.82 -2.29 -4.57
N GLN A 59 -9.97 -2.56 -5.19
CA GLN A 59 -10.21 -3.82 -5.89
C GLN A 59 -9.25 -3.96 -7.08
N SER A 60 -9.14 -2.94 -7.93
CA SER A 60 -8.20 -2.95 -9.05
C SER A 60 -6.76 -3.21 -8.62
N LEU A 61 -6.29 -2.55 -7.54
CA LEU A 61 -4.93 -2.76 -7.04
C LEU A 61 -4.73 -4.16 -6.46
N SER A 62 -5.76 -4.72 -5.82
CA SER A 62 -5.74 -6.09 -5.33
C SER A 62 -5.71 -7.11 -6.48
N ASP A 63 -6.46 -6.85 -7.55
CA ASP A 63 -6.48 -7.67 -8.77
C ASP A 63 -5.11 -7.65 -9.48
N GLU A 64 -4.37 -6.55 -9.37
CA GLU A 64 -2.97 -6.43 -9.82
C GLU A 64 -1.96 -7.13 -8.88
N GLY A 65 -2.41 -7.68 -7.77
CA GLY A 65 -1.60 -8.44 -6.80
C GLY A 65 -1.01 -7.61 -5.65
N LEU A 66 -1.37 -6.34 -5.51
CA LEU A 66 -0.91 -5.51 -4.40
C LEU A 66 -1.71 -5.83 -3.12
N CYS A 67 -1.05 -5.73 -1.97
CA CYS A 67 -1.73 -5.85 -0.68
C CYS A 67 -2.08 -4.47 -0.11
N GLY A 68 -3.29 -4.35 0.45
CA GLY A 68 -3.65 -3.17 1.25
C GLY A 68 -3.03 -3.24 2.63
N TYR A 69 -2.38 -2.16 3.06
CA TYR A 69 -1.93 -1.97 4.43
C TYR A 69 -2.87 -1.03 5.16
N VAL A 70 -3.36 -1.47 6.32
CA VAL A 70 -4.14 -0.68 7.26
C VAL A 70 -3.33 -0.63 8.54
N ALA A 71 -2.79 0.54 8.88
CA ALA A 71 -2.19 0.72 10.20
C ALA A 71 -3.32 0.75 11.23
N GLU A 72 -3.39 -0.24 12.13
CA GLU A 72 -4.24 -0.12 13.31
C GLU A 72 -3.63 0.90 14.27
N GLY A 73 -4.43 1.90 14.67
CA GLY A 73 -4.07 2.86 15.72
C GLY A 73 -3.57 4.21 15.19
N ALA A 74 -4.51 5.11 14.91
CA ALA A 74 -4.33 6.56 15.04
C ALA A 74 -5.38 7.09 16.03
#